data_AF-A0A959NE42-F1
#
_entry.id   AF-A0A959NE42-F1
#
_cell.length_a   1.000
_cell.length_b   1.000
_cell.length_c   1.000
_cell.angle_alpha   90.00
_cell.angle_beta   90.00
_cell.angle_gamma   90.00
#
_symmetry.space_group_name_H-M   'P 1'
#
loop_
_entity.id
_entity.type
_entity.pdbx_description
1 polymer ?
#
loop_
_entity_poly.entity_id
_entity_poly.type
_entity_poly.pdbx_seq_one_letter_code
_entity_poly.pdbx_strand_id
1 'polypeptide(L)'
;MQPTLSAQRKRITSIDILRGLAMVIMALDHTRDFFHVNAFTGNPLDMATTTPALFFTRWITHFCAPIFVFLSGTSIYLQSLRKTKKELSLFLIKRGIWLILVEIT
;
A
#
# COMPACT_ATOMS: atom_id res chain seq x y z
N MET A 1 -34.53 14.99 -24.15
CA MET A 1 -33.14 14.89 -23.65
C MET A 1 -33.17 14.15 -22.33
N GLN A 2 -32.71 12.89 -22.31
CA GLN A 2 -32.68 12.09 -21.09
C GLN A 2 -31.50 12.55 -20.22
N PRO A 3 -31.70 12.82 -18.92
CA PRO A 3 -30.59 13.12 -18.02
C PRO A 3 -29.77 11.83 -17.86
N THR A 4 -28.53 11.83 -18.34
CA THR A 4 -27.57 10.78 -18.03
C THR A 4 -27.31 10.84 -16.52
N LEU A 5 -28.02 10.00 -15.76
CA LEU A 5 -27.74 9.77 -14.35
C LEU A 5 -26.29 9.29 -14.25
N SER A 6 -25.38 10.21 -13.95
CA SER A 6 -24.03 9.86 -13.55
C SER A 6 -24.19 9.04 -12.27
N ALA A 7 -24.14 7.72 -12.39
CA ALA A 7 -24.06 6.83 -11.24
C ALA A 7 -22.81 7.27 -10.46
N GLN A 8 -23.01 8.08 -9.44
CA GLN A 8 -21.95 8.66 -8.63
C GLN A 8 -21.20 7.46 -8.05
N ARG A 9 -20.03 7.18 -8.62
CA ARG A 9 -19.22 6.02 -8.26
C ARG A 9 -18.76 6.27 -6.83
N LYS A 10 -19.57 5.89 -5.83
CA LYS A 10 -19.29 6.08 -4.41
C LYS A 10 -17.95 5.40 -4.12
N ARG A 11 -16.91 6.22 -3.98
CA ARG A 11 -15.60 5.80 -3.48
C ARG A 11 -15.73 5.71 -1.98
N ILE A 12 -15.10 4.69 -1.40
CA ILE A 12 -15.12 4.50 0.05
C ILE A 12 -13.95 5.31 0.61
N THR A 13 -14.25 6.51 1.08
CA THR A 13 -13.24 7.47 1.56
C THR A 13 -12.36 6.87 2.65
N SER A 14 -12.92 6.07 3.56
CA SER A 14 -12.16 5.41 4.63
C SER A 14 -11.06 4.48 4.10
N ILE A 15 -11.31 3.76 3.00
CA ILE A 15 -10.31 2.88 2.37
C ILE A 15 -9.21 3.71 1.71
N ASP A 16 -9.58 4.79 1.02
CA ASP A 16 -8.60 5.66 0.37
C ASP A 16 -7.72 6.40 1.40
N ILE A 17 -8.28 6.85 2.53
CA ILE A 17 -7.53 7.46 3.65
C ILE A 17 -6.56 6.44 4.27
N LEU A 18 -7.04 5.24 4.61
CA LEU A 18 -6.21 4.24 5.27
C LEU A 18 -5.06 3.77 4.37
N ARG A 19 -5.32 3.58 3.06
CA ARG A 19 -4.26 3.29 2.08
C ARG A 19 -3.24 4.42 2.00
N GLY A 20 -3.70 5.67 1.98
CA GLY A 20 -2.83 6.86 1.94
C GLY A 20 -1.93 6.95 3.16
N LEU A 21 -2.50 6.75 4.36
CA LEU A 21 -1.74 6.72 5.60
C LEU A 21 -0.69 5.61 5.61
N ALA A 22 -1.06 4.39 5.22
CA ALA A 22 -0.12 3.27 5.14
C ALA A 22 1.04 3.55 4.16
N MET A 23 0.76 4.17 3.00
CA MET A 23 1.79 4.53 2.02
C MET A 23 2.77 5.58 2.56
N VAL A 24 2.27 6.60 3.29
CA VAL A 24 3.12 7.63 3.91
C VAL A 24 4.02 7.02 4.98
N ILE A 25 3.46 6.18 5.86
CA ILE A 25 4.23 5.52 6.92
C ILE A 25 5.29 4.58 6.31
N MET A 26 4.96 3.85 5.25
CA MET A 26 5.90 2.97 4.55
C MET A 26 7.04 3.75 3.89
N ALA A 27 6.75 4.90 3.28
CA ALA A 27 7.77 5.77 2.69
C ALA A 27 8.69 6.38 3.76
N LEU A 28 8.14 6.80 4.90
CA LEU A 28 8.92 7.33 6.03
C LEU A 28 9.87 6.26 6.59
N ASP A 29 9.42 5.02 6.72
CA ASP A 29 10.23 3.90 7.19
C ASP A 29 11.37 3.55 6.23
N HIS A 30 11.07 3.45 4.94
CA HIS A 30 12.09 3.18 3.92
C HIS A 30 13.13 4.30 3.84
N THR A 31 12.70 5.57 3.86
CA THR A 31 13.64 6.70 3.87
C THR A 31 14.50 6.75 5.13
N ARG A 32 13.94 6.41 6.31
CA ARG A 32 14.71 6.28 7.56
C ARG A 32 15.82 5.24 7.42
N ASP A 33 15.54 4.10 6.80
CA ASP A 33 16.54 3.04 6.58
C ASP A 33 17.67 3.48 5.63
N PHE A 34 17.44 4.44 4.72
CA PHE A 34 18.48 5.04 3.87
C PHE A 34 19.40 6.03 4.61
N PHE A 35 18.90 6.73 5.65
CA PHE A 35 19.68 7.74 6.38
C PHE A 35 20.39 7.20 7.62
N HIS A 36 20.00 6.04 8.16
CA HIS A 36 20.71 5.40 9.26
C HIS A 36 21.85 4.50 8.76
N VAL A 37 23.07 5.03 8.84
CA VAL A 37 24.33 4.37 8.41
C VAL A 37 24.62 3.04 9.15
N ASN A 38 24.01 2.80 10.32
CA ASN A 38 24.09 1.55 11.09
C ASN A 38 22.91 0.58 10.87
N ALA A 39 21.96 0.88 9.96
CA ALA A 39 20.76 0.07 9.75
C ALA A 39 21.05 -1.31 9.11
N PHE A 40 22.14 -1.43 8.36
CA PHE A 40 22.55 -2.69 7.71
C PHE A 40 23.50 -3.55 8.55
N THR A 41 24.10 -3.01 9.62
CA THR A 41 25.15 -3.67 10.42
C THR A 41 24.81 -3.83 11.91
N GLY A 42 23.89 -3.02 12.44
CA GLY A 42 23.45 -3.11 13.83
C GLY A 42 22.40 -4.19 14.02
N ASN A 43 22.64 -5.11 14.97
CA ASN A 43 21.68 -6.15 15.33
C ASN A 43 20.42 -5.48 15.92
N PRO A 44 19.25 -5.54 15.26
CA PRO A 44 18.06 -4.78 15.68
C PRO A 44 17.36 -5.32 16.94
N LEU A 45 17.89 -6.41 17.50
CA LEU A 45 17.50 -7.00 18.78
C LEU A 45 18.44 -6.56 19.92
N ASP A 46 19.47 -5.78 19.63
CA ASP A 46 20.39 -5.30 20.65
C ASP A 46 19.76 -4.16 21.47
N MET A 47 19.41 -4.50 22.71
CA MET A 47 18.82 -3.58 23.68
C MET A 47 19.78 -2.43 24.07
N ALA A 48 21.07 -2.52 23.72
CA ALA A 48 22.06 -1.48 23.98
C ALA A 48 22.02 -0.30 22.98
N THR A 49 21.47 -0.51 21.77
CA THR A 49 21.46 0.51 20.69
C THR A 49 20.05 0.93 20.26
N THR A 50 19.02 0.18 20.67
CA THR A 50 17.63 0.43 20.26
C THR A 50 16.98 1.49 21.15
N THR A 51 16.73 2.68 20.60
CA THR A 51 15.89 3.68 21.29
C THR A 51 14.42 3.27 21.18
N PRO A 52 13.57 3.58 22.19
CA PRO A 52 12.13 3.28 22.13
C PRO A 52 11.47 3.84 20.86
N ALA A 53 11.90 5.01 20.39
CA ALA A 53 11.40 5.63 19.15
C ALA A 53 11.69 4.77 17.89
N LEU A 54 12.87 4.17 17.78
CA LEU A 54 13.21 3.26 16.68
C LEU A 54 12.38 1.97 16.73
N PHE A 55 12.15 1.42 17.92
CA PHE A 55 11.30 0.24 18.09
C PHE A 55 9.85 0.53 17.65
N PHE A 56 9.26 1.64 18.09
CA PHE A 56 7.89 2.00 17.71
C PHE A 56 7.72 2.19 16.21
N THR A 57 8.68 2.84 15.54
CA THR A 57 8.58 3.05 14.10
C THR A 57 8.63 1.73 13.30
N ARG A 58 9.49 0.77 13.67
CA ARG A 58 9.51 -0.58 13.09
C ARG A 58 8.25 -1.41 13.39
N TRP A 59 7.75 -1.30 14.62
CA TRP A 59 6.54 -2.02 15.04
C TRP A 59 5.32 -1.57 14.22
N ILE A 60 5.16 -0.26 14.02
CA ILE A 60 4.05 0.31 13.23
C ILE A 60 4.16 -0.12 11.76
N THR A 61 5.36 -0.16 11.20
CA THR A 61 5.55 -0.46 9.76
C THR A 61 5.36 -1.93 9.44
N HIS A 62 5.56 -2.83 10.42
CA HIS A 62 5.22 -4.24 10.30
C HIS A 62 3.74 -4.48 9.96
N PHE A 63 2.84 -3.60 10.42
CA PHE A 63 1.42 -3.67 10.09
C PHE A 63 1.07 -3.01 8.76
N CYS A 64 1.89 -2.09 8.25
CA CYS A 64 1.61 -1.36 7.03
C CYS A 64 1.55 -2.28 5.80
N ALA A 65 2.47 -3.24 5.69
CA ALA A 65 2.47 -4.20 4.58
C ALA A 65 1.23 -5.12 4.57
N PRO A 66 0.84 -5.79 5.68
CA PRO A 66 -0.40 -6.55 5.77
C PRO A 66 -1.64 -5.71 5.45
N ILE A 67 -1.74 -4.48 5.98
CA ILE A 67 -2.87 -3.58 5.72
C ILE A 67 -2.93 -3.22 4.23
N PHE A 68 -1.79 -2.89 3.61
CA PHE A 68 -1.73 -2.53 2.20
C PHE A 68 -2.20 -3.68 1.30
N VAL A 69 -1.72 -4.90 1.53
CA VAL A 69 -2.14 -6.09 0.77
C VAL A 69 -3.63 -6.38 0.98
N PHE A 70 -4.12 -6.30 2.22
CA PHE A 70 -5.52 -6.51 2.54
C PHE A 70 -6.46 -5.50 1.87
N LEU A 71 -6.11 -4.21 1.90
CA LEU A 71 -6.89 -3.16 1.24
C LEU A 71 -6.85 -3.26 -0.28
N SER A 72 -5.72 -3.69 -0.86
CA SER A 72 -5.61 -4.00 -2.28
C SER A 72 -6.60 -5.12 -2.67
N GLY A 73 -6.61 -6.22 -1.92
CA GLY A 73 -7.55 -7.33 -2.11
C GLY A 73 -9.01 -6.90 -1.95
N THR A 74 -9.33 -6.12 -0.91
CA THR A 74 -10.68 -5.59 -0.69
C THR A 74 -11.13 -4.68 -1.84
N SER A 75 -10.23 -3.85 -2.37
CA SER A 75 -10.51 -2.99 -3.52
C SER A 75 -10.80 -3.80 -4.79
N ILE A 76 -10.08 -4.91 -5.02
CA ILE A 76 -10.33 -5.82 -6.14
C ILE A 76 -11.68 -6.52 -5.97
N TYR A 77 -12.00 -6.99 -4.76
CA TYR A 77 -13.29 -7.60 -4.45
C TYR A 77 -14.45 -6.64 -4.71
N LEU A 78 -14.37 -5.40 -4.23
CA LEU A 78 -15.38 -4.37 -4.48
C LEU A 78 -15.53 -4.02 -5.96
N GLN A 79 -14.45 -4.13 -6.75
CA GLN A 79 -14.51 -3.98 -8.20
C GLN A 79 -15.15 -5.19 -8.89
N SER A 80 -14.94 -6.40 -8.37
CA SER A 80 -15.58 -7.63 -8.85
C SER A 80 -17.11 -7.57 -8.75
N LEU A 81 -17.64 -6.88 -7.75
CA LEU A 81 -19.09 -6.66 -7.62
C LEU A 81 -19.70 -5.80 -8.74
N ARG A 82 -18.88 -5.10 -9.53
CA ARG A 82 -19.33 -4.15 -10.57
C ARG A 82 -18.83 -4.50 -11.97
N LYS A 83 -17.97 -5.51 -12.13
CA LYS A 83 -17.30 -5.89 -13.38
C LYS A 83 -17.38 -7.39 -13.59
N THR A 84 -17.31 -7.82 -14.85
CA THR A 84 -17.18 -9.25 -15.13
C THR A 84 -15.80 -9.77 -14.74
N LYS A 85 -15.69 -11.07 -14.41
CA LYS A 85 -14.41 -11.70 -14.04
C LYS A 85 -13.34 -11.53 -15.14
N LYS A 86 -13.74 -11.62 -16.42
CA LYS A 86 -12.84 -11.45 -17.57
C LYS A 86 -12.30 -10.02 -17.66
N GLU A 87 -13.16 -9.02 -17.53
CA GLU A 87 -12.75 -7.60 -17.57
C GLU A 87 -11.86 -7.24 -16.39
N LEU A 88 -12.17 -7.74 -15.19
CA LEU A 88 -11.35 -7.51 -14.01
C LEU A 88 -9.96 -8.14 -14.17
N SER A 89 -9.88 -9.41 -14.59
CA SER A 89 -8.61 -10.09 -14.82
C SER A 89 -7.73 -9.36 -15.84
N LEU A 90 -8.29 -8.98 -17.00
CA LEU A 90 -7.57 -8.21 -18.01
C LEU A 90 -7.11 -6.84 -17.47
N PHE A 91 -7.92 -6.18 -16.65
CA PHE A 91 -7.55 -4.91 -16.02
C PHE A 91 -6.37 -5.06 -15.06
N LEU A 92 -6.36 -6.11 -14.22
CA LEU A 92 -5.27 -6.40 -13.31
C LEU A 92 -3.98 -6.77 -14.06
N ILE A 93 -4.06 -7.63 -15.08
CA ILE A 93 -2.91 -8.03 -15.89
C ILE A 93 -2.28 -6.81 -16.58
N LYS A 94 -3.08 -5.96 -17.23
CA LYS A 94 -2.58 -4.74 -17.89
C LYS A 94 -1.84 -3.83 -16.90
N ARG A 95 -2.39 -3.66 -15.69
CA ARG A 95 -1.73 -2.87 -14.64
C ARG A 95 -0.47 -3.53 -14.09
N GLY A 96 -0.48 -4.86 -13.91
CA GLY A 96 0.69 -5.60 -13.47
C GLY A 96 1.85 -5.50 -14.47
N ILE A 97 1.56 -5.69 -15.76
CA ILE A 97 2.54 -5.52 -16.84
C ILE A 97 3.09 -4.09 -16.85
N TRP A 98 2.21 -3.09 -16.70
CA TRP A 98 2.66 -1.70 -16.61
C TRP A 98 3.65 -1.46 -15.45
N LEU A 99 3.38 -2.02 -14.27
CA LEU A 99 4.30 -1.91 -13.13
C LEU A 99 5.64 -2.61 -13.38
N ILE A 100 5.62 -3.80 -14.00
CA ILE A 100 6.84 -4.51 -14.39
C ILE A 100 7.67 -3.69 -15.37
N LEU A 101 7.03 -3.04 -16.36
CA LEU A 101 7.73 -2.19 -17.32
C LEU A 101 8.37 -0.97 -16.64
N VAL A 102 7.66 -0.33 -15.70
CA VAL A 102 8.19 0.80 -14.92
C VAL A 102 9.34 0.38 -14.01
N GLU A 103 9.35 -0.85 -13.51
CA GLU A 103 10.46 -1.37 -12.69
C GLU A 103 11.71 -1.67 -13.53
N ILE A 104 11.52 -2.17 -14.76
CA ILE A 104 12.63 -2.57 -15.65
C ILE A 104 13.23 -1.37 -16.41
N THR A 105 12.47 -0.28 -16.55
CA THR A 105 12.88 0.94 -17.25
C THR A 105 13.51 1.94 -16.30
#